data_AF-A0A661HBA3-F1
#
_entry.id   AF-A0A661HBA3-F1
#
_cell.length_a   1.000
_cell.length_b   1.000
_cell.length_c   1.000
_cell.angle_alpha   90.00
_cell.angle_beta   90.00
_cell.angle_gamma   90.00
#
_symmetry.space_group_name_H-M   'P 1'
#
loop_
_entity.id
_entity.type
_entity.pdbx_description
1 polymer ?
#
loop_
_entity_poly.entity_id
_entity_poly.type
_entity_poly.pdbx_seq_one_letter_code
_entity_poly.pdbx_strand_id
1 'polypeptide(L)'
;MSLKRKLLILLLIAVALGLLYPGVTQPVLTLTGTVEKSKIAELGIEMIAGEGADAQTRQMLNAISSFLGFDRIEGHLVAYNNTRSVWGTVDELSRTGNLPVAFLIVFFSLVIPVFKLLLQTCSLFI
;
A
#
# COMPACT_ATOMS: atom_id res chain seq x y z
N MET A 1 45.18 -3.29 10.66
CA MET A 1 44.17 -4.25 10.12
C MET A 1 44.79 -5.04 8.98
N SER A 2 44.72 -6.37 8.99
CA SER A 2 45.17 -7.19 7.87
C SER A 2 44.34 -6.88 6.61
N LEU A 3 45.00 -6.82 5.44
CA LEU A 3 44.37 -6.53 4.14
C LEU A 3 43.19 -7.47 3.85
N LYS A 4 43.32 -8.75 4.23
CA LYS A 4 42.27 -9.77 4.10
C LYS A 4 41.00 -9.40 4.88
N ARG A 5 41.16 -8.82 6.07
CA ARG A 5 40.04 -8.40 6.93
C ARG A 5 39.36 -7.14 6.38
N LYS A 6 40.12 -6.19 5.83
CA LYS A 6 39.55 -4.99 5.18
C LYS A 6 38.69 -5.38 3.97
N LEU A 7 39.20 -6.28 3.11
CA LEU A 7 38.46 -6.79 1.95
C LEU A 7 37.18 -7.54 2.35
N LEU A 8 37.24 -8.37 3.40
CA LEU A 8 36.06 -9.08 3.90
C LEU A 8 34.97 -8.12 4.41
N ILE A 9 35.36 -7.05 5.13
CA ILE A 9 34.39 -6.06 5.62
C ILE A 9 33.79 -5.27 4.45
N LEU A 10 34.59 -4.86 3.46
CA LEU A 10 34.07 -4.18 2.25
C LEU A 10 33.07 -5.06 1.48
N LEU A 11 33.36 -6.36 1.34
CA LEU A 11 32.42 -7.32 0.75
C LEU A 11 31.11 -7.36 1.54
N LEU A 12 31.17 -7.46 2.88
CA LEU A 12 29.98 -7.46 3.73
C LEU A 12 29.15 -6.16 3.58
N ILE A 13 29.81 -5.01 3.47
CA ILE A 13 29.14 -3.71 3.25
C ILE A 13 28.43 -3.70 1.90
N ALA A 14 29.08 -4.18 0.84
CA ALA A 14 28.49 -4.28 -0.49
C ALA A 14 27.26 -5.22 -0.49
N VAL A 15 27.36 -6.37 0.19
CA VAL A 15 26.25 -7.31 0.37
C VAL A 15 25.10 -6.67 1.15
N ALA A 16 25.38 -5.94 2.24
CA ALA A 16 24.38 -5.25 3.03
C ALA A 16 23.64 -4.15 2.23
N LEU A 17 24.37 -3.37 1.42
CA LEU A 17 23.79 -2.42 0.46
C LEU A 17 22.89 -3.13 -0.58
N GLY A 18 23.34 -4.29 -1.08
CA GLY A 18 22.54 -5.12 -1.98
C GLY A 18 21.25 -5.62 -1.34
N LEU A 19 21.28 -6.05 -0.08
CA LEU A 19 20.09 -6.47 0.67
C LEU A 19 19.17 -5.30 1.08
N LEU A 20 19.68 -4.08 1.11
CA LEU A 20 18.85 -2.90 1.35
C LEU A 20 17.85 -2.67 0.22
N TYR A 21 18.23 -2.97 -1.02
CA TYR A 21 17.36 -2.84 -2.19
C TYR A 21 16.05 -3.63 -2.05
N PRO A 22 16.04 -4.96 -1.82
CA PRO A 22 14.78 -5.68 -1.60
C PRO A 22 14.07 -5.25 -0.32
N GLY A 23 14.79 -4.84 0.74
CA GLY A 23 14.18 -4.38 1.98
C GLY A 23 13.30 -3.13 1.84
N VAL A 24 13.62 -2.24 0.90
CA VAL A 24 12.84 -1.01 0.63
C VAL A 24 11.88 -1.19 -0.56
N THR A 25 12.24 -2.03 -1.53
CA THR A 25 11.48 -2.17 -2.78
C THR A 25 10.47 -3.32 -2.76
N GLN A 26 10.62 -4.34 -1.90
CA GLN A 26 9.64 -5.42 -1.83
C GLN A 26 8.39 -5.01 -1.03
N PRO A 27 7.22 -5.53 -1.43
CA PRO A 27 5.96 -5.16 -0.82
C PRO A 27 5.81 -5.84 0.55
N VAL A 28 5.80 -5.05 1.62
CA VAL A 28 5.81 -5.54 3.01
C VAL A 28 4.53 -5.18 3.77
N LEU A 29 3.70 -4.29 3.22
CA LEU A 29 2.46 -3.80 3.84
C LEU A 29 1.25 -4.07 2.95
N THR A 30 0.32 -4.84 3.49
CA THR A 30 -0.98 -5.15 2.87
C THR A 30 -2.04 -4.25 3.50
N LEU A 31 -2.52 -3.26 2.75
CA LEU A 31 -3.65 -2.41 3.17
C LEU A 31 -4.95 -3.04 2.68
N THR A 32 -5.62 -3.78 3.56
CA THR A 32 -6.90 -4.43 3.26
C THR A 32 -8.04 -3.46 3.54
N GLY A 33 -8.64 -2.89 2.49
CA GLY A 33 -9.87 -2.10 2.57
C GLY A 33 -11.05 -2.94 2.11
N THR A 34 -11.96 -3.28 3.03
CA THR A 34 -13.21 -3.97 2.69
C THR A 34 -14.29 -2.95 2.37
N VAL A 35 -14.83 -2.96 1.14
CA VAL A 35 -16.02 -2.18 0.79
C VAL A 35 -17.21 -3.13 0.80
N GLU A 36 -18.22 -2.82 1.62
CA GLU A 36 -19.44 -3.60 1.69
C GLU A 36 -20.22 -3.50 0.36
N LYS A 37 -20.50 -4.65 -0.26
CA LYS A 37 -21.20 -4.72 -1.55
C LYS A 37 -22.60 -4.12 -1.51
N SER A 38 -23.23 -4.12 -0.32
CA SER A 38 -24.51 -3.46 -0.06
C SER A 38 -24.45 -1.97 -0.40
N LYS A 39 -23.36 -1.28 -0.03
CA LYS A 39 -23.18 0.15 -0.27
C LYS A 39 -23.03 0.48 -1.77
N ILE A 40 -22.42 -0.42 -2.54
CA ILE A 40 -22.32 -0.28 -4.01
C ILE A 40 -23.67 -0.55 -4.69
N ALA A 41 -24.44 -1.53 -4.20
CA ALA A 41 -25.78 -1.83 -4.72
C ALA A 41 -26.75 -0.68 -4.45
N GLU A 42 -26.73 -0.11 -3.26
CA GLU A 42 -27.56 1.05 -2.88
C GLU A 42 -27.23 2.29 -3.71
N LEU A 43 -25.94 2.63 -3.86
CA LEU A 43 -25.48 3.72 -4.75
C LEU A 43 -25.86 3.48 -6.22
N GLY A 44 -25.82 2.23 -6.69
CA GLY A 44 -26.24 1.87 -8.04
C GLY A 44 -27.74 2.03 -8.26
N ILE A 45 -28.56 1.67 -7.26
CA ILE A 45 -30.00 1.89 -7.29
C ILE A 45 -30.30 3.39 -7.27
N GLU A 46 -29.60 4.18 -6.47
CA GLU A 46 -29.79 5.63 -6.39
C GLU A 46 -29.40 6.36 -7.70
N MET A 47 -28.29 5.97 -8.33
CA MET A 47 -27.89 6.51 -9.63
C MET A 47 -28.85 6.11 -10.77
N ILE A 48 -29.37 4.88 -10.76
CA ILE A 48 -30.33 4.42 -11.78
C ILE A 48 -31.74 4.98 -11.52
N ALA A 49 -32.13 5.15 -10.25
CA ALA A 49 -33.40 5.72 -9.83
C ALA A 49 -33.37 7.24 -9.71
N GLY A 50 -32.31 7.89 -10.22
CA GLY A 50 -32.06 9.33 -10.15
C GLY A 50 -33.33 10.15 -10.31
N GLU A 51 -33.41 11.23 -9.51
CA GLU A 51 -34.45 12.25 -9.19
C GLU A 51 -35.81 12.31 -9.94
N GLY A 52 -36.05 11.58 -11.03
CA GLY A 52 -37.31 11.44 -11.77
C GLY A 52 -37.90 10.03 -11.86
N ALA A 53 -37.45 9.05 -11.05
CA ALA A 53 -38.04 7.71 -11.05
C ALA A 53 -39.39 7.66 -10.30
N ASP A 54 -40.47 7.51 -11.05
CA ASP A 54 -41.85 7.34 -10.54
C ASP A 54 -41.95 6.20 -9.51
N ALA A 55 -42.88 6.33 -8.55
CA ALA A 55 -43.08 5.39 -7.44
C ALA A 55 -43.24 3.93 -7.90
N GLN A 56 -43.80 3.73 -9.09
CA GLN A 56 -44.00 2.42 -9.71
C GLN A 56 -42.69 1.76 -10.15
N THR A 57 -41.72 2.54 -10.65
CA THR A 57 -40.40 2.04 -11.05
C THR A 57 -39.60 1.60 -9.83
N ARG A 58 -39.68 2.35 -8.72
CA ARG A 58 -39.05 1.95 -7.44
C ARG A 58 -39.60 0.63 -6.92
N GLN A 59 -40.90 0.41 -7.04
CA GLN A 59 -41.55 -0.82 -6.58
C GLN A 59 -41.20 -2.01 -7.48
N MET A 60 -41.09 -1.79 -8.80
CA MET A 60 -40.63 -2.81 -9.74
C MET A 60 -39.16 -3.17 -9.52
N LEU A 61 -38.29 -2.17 -9.26
CA LEU A 61 -36.87 -2.38 -8.96
C LEU A 61 -36.68 -3.17 -7.65
N ASN A 62 -37.46 -2.89 -6.61
CA ASN A 62 -37.45 -3.68 -5.38
C ASN A 62 -37.89 -5.13 -5.60
N ALA A 63 -38.92 -5.36 -6.41
CA ALA A 63 -39.36 -6.72 -6.76
C ALA A 63 -38.30 -7.48 -7.56
N ILE A 64 -37.64 -6.82 -8.51
CA ILE A 64 -36.54 -7.40 -9.31
C ILE A 64 -35.30 -7.67 -8.43
N SER A 65 -34.96 -6.76 -7.51
CA SER A 65 -33.86 -6.91 -6.56
C SER A 65 -34.07 -8.12 -5.64
N SER A 66 -35.29 -8.28 -5.13
CA SER A 66 -35.70 -9.43 -4.31
C SER A 66 -35.68 -10.74 -5.11
N PHE A 67 -36.18 -10.73 -6.35
CA PHE A 67 -36.20 -11.90 -7.23
C PHE A 67 -34.80 -12.37 -7.65
N LEU A 68 -33.89 -11.42 -7.93
CA LEU A 68 -32.51 -11.70 -8.32
C LEU A 68 -31.59 -11.97 -7.10
N GLY A 69 -32.12 -11.92 -5.88
CA GLY A 69 -31.38 -12.22 -4.65
C GLY A 69 -30.32 -11.18 -4.29
N PHE A 70 -30.39 -9.97 -4.85
CA PHE A 70 -29.48 -8.87 -4.54
C PHE A 70 -29.62 -8.38 -3.08
N ASP A 71 -30.79 -8.59 -2.47
CA ASP A 71 -31.11 -8.35 -1.05
C ASP A 71 -30.39 -9.34 -0.08
N ARG A 72 -29.76 -10.40 -0.61
CA ARG A 72 -29.02 -11.40 0.17
C ARG A 72 -27.56 -11.54 -0.23
N ILE A 73 -26.97 -10.53 -0.88
CA ILE A 73 -25.53 -10.51 -1.15
C ILE A 73 -24.80 -9.98 0.11
N GLU A 74 -24.88 -10.77 1.18
CA GLU A 74 -23.98 -10.70 2.33
C GLU A 74 -22.68 -11.43 1.95
N GLY A 75 -21.70 -10.65 1.52
CA GLY A 75 -20.39 -11.19 1.20
C GLY A 75 -19.35 -10.09 1.17
N HIS A 76 -18.34 -10.19 2.04
CA HIS A 76 -17.16 -9.34 1.99
C HIS A 76 -16.41 -9.60 0.68
N LEU A 77 -16.53 -8.69 -0.29
CA LEU A 77 -15.64 -8.69 -1.44
C LEU A 77 -14.49 -7.73 -1.16
N VAL A 78 -13.28 -8.32 -1.09
CA VAL A 78 -12.02 -7.61 -0.93
C VAL A 78 -11.85 -6.68 -2.13
N ALA A 79 -12.23 -5.42 -1.96
CA ALA A 79 -12.20 -4.41 -3.02
C ALA A 79 -10.75 -3.98 -3.36
N TYR A 80 -9.84 -4.10 -2.40
CA TYR A 80 -8.44 -3.71 -2.57
C TYR A 80 -7.50 -4.74 -1.94
N ASN A 81 -6.73 -5.42 -2.77
CA ASN A 81 -5.56 -6.20 -2.36
C ASN A 81 -4.32 -5.54 -2.96
N ASN A 82 -3.88 -4.43 -2.37
CA ASN A 82 -2.69 -3.72 -2.82
C ASN A 82 -1.55 -3.96 -1.84
N THR A 83 -0.68 -4.90 -2.20
CA THR A 83 0.61 -5.13 -1.53
C THR A 83 1.56 -4.02 -1.98
N ARG A 84 1.86 -3.05 -1.12
CA ARG A 84 2.73 -1.92 -1.49
C ARG A 84 4.10 -2.01 -0.84
N SER A 85 5.11 -1.63 -1.61
CA SER A 85 6.47 -1.42 -1.13
C SER A 85 6.55 -0.16 -0.27
N VAL A 86 7.61 -0.02 0.52
CA VAL A 86 7.91 1.21 1.27
C VAL A 86 7.88 2.43 0.34
N TRP A 87 8.37 2.27 -0.89
CA TRP A 87 8.30 3.29 -1.94
C TRP A 87 6.86 3.65 -2.33
N GLY A 88 5.99 2.65 -2.48
CA GLY A 88 4.57 2.85 -2.78
C GLY A 88 3.81 3.55 -1.65
N THR A 89 4.17 3.28 -0.39
CA THR A 89 3.63 3.98 0.77
C THR A 89 4.08 5.44 0.83
N VAL A 90 5.36 5.72 0.51
CA VAL A 90 5.90 7.08 0.45
C VAL A 90 5.21 7.92 -0.63
N ASP A 91 5.01 7.37 -1.84
CA ASP A 91 4.30 8.06 -2.92
C ASP A 91 2.86 8.38 -2.54
N GLU A 92 2.14 7.43 -1.93
CA GLU A 92 0.76 7.61 -1.48
C GLU A 92 0.63 8.62 -0.34
N LEU A 93 1.53 8.59 0.64
CA LEU A 93 1.58 9.57 1.74
C LEU A 93 1.93 10.97 1.24
N SER A 94 2.80 11.07 0.22
CA SER A 94 3.14 12.36 -0.39
C SER A 94 1.94 12.96 -1.14
N ARG A 95 1.16 12.14 -1.84
CA ARG A 95 -0.04 12.56 -2.60
C ARG A 95 -1.23 12.88 -1.72
N THR A 96 -1.37 12.22 -0.58
CA THR A 96 -2.45 12.44 0.40
C THR A 96 -2.18 13.61 1.37
N GLY A 97 -1.08 14.34 1.18
CA GLY A 97 -0.74 15.53 1.96
C GLY A 97 0.02 15.25 3.26
N ASN A 98 0.40 14.00 3.52
CA ASN A 98 1.14 13.59 4.72
C ASN A 98 2.66 13.47 4.45
N LEU A 99 3.23 14.56 3.92
CA LEU A 99 4.65 14.70 3.61
C LEU A 99 5.61 14.41 4.79
N PRO A 100 5.33 14.83 6.04
CA PRO A 100 6.24 14.57 7.16
C PRO A 100 6.44 13.08 7.44
N VAL A 101 5.38 12.29 7.35
CA VAL A 101 5.44 10.84 7.60
C VAL A 101 6.17 10.15 6.45
N ALA A 102 5.90 10.54 5.20
CA ALA A 102 6.62 10.05 4.04
C ALA A 102 8.14 10.28 4.16
N PHE A 103 8.53 11.49 4.58
CA PHE A 103 9.93 11.83 4.85
C PHE A 103 10.55 10.94 5.94
N LEU A 104 9.85 10.75 7.06
CA LEU A 104 10.33 9.95 8.18
C LEU A 104 10.61 8.50 7.75
N ILE A 105 9.72 7.92 6.94
CA ILE A 105 9.87 6.55 6.41
C ILE A 105 11.14 6.44 5.55
N VAL A 106 11.36 7.34 4.59
CA VAL A 106 12.57 7.34 3.75
C VAL A 106 13.83 7.56 4.59
N PHE A 107 13.76 8.47 5.55
CA PHE A 107 14.89 8.81 6.42
C PHE A 107 15.35 7.59 7.23
N PHE A 108 14.44 6.90 7.90
CA PHE A 108 14.80 5.72 8.69
C PHE A 108 15.11 4.47 7.86
N SER A 109 14.41 4.26 6.75
CA SER A 109 14.57 3.03 5.95
C SER A 109 15.75 3.05 4.98
N LEU A 110 16.16 4.22 4.49
CA LEU A 110 17.22 4.35 3.48
C LEU A 110 18.38 5.22 3.96
N VAL A 111 18.09 6.43 4.44
CA VAL A 111 19.15 7.42 4.75
C VAL A 111 20.03 6.94 5.90
N ILE A 112 19.43 6.52 7.02
CA ILE A 112 20.20 6.05 8.19
C ILE A 112 21.07 4.81 7.86
N PRO A 113 20.53 3.73 7.25
CA PRO A 113 21.34 2.56 6.90
C PRO A 113 22.49 2.88 5.94
N VAL A 114 22.23 3.64 4.87
CA VAL A 114 23.25 4.01 3.89
C VAL A 114 24.33 4.87 4.54
N PHE A 115 23.94 5.88 5.31
CA PHE A 115 24.88 6.75 6.01
C PHE A 115 25.75 5.96 7.00
N LYS A 116 25.17 5.04 7.75
CA LYS A 116 25.90 4.14 8.65
C LYS A 116 26.94 3.30 7.90
N LEU A 117 26.57 2.71 6.76
CA LEU A 117 27.48 1.89 5.95
C LEU A 117 28.60 2.72 5.30
N LEU A 118 28.31 3.97 4.89
CA LEU A 118 29.32 4.91 4.40
C LEU A 118 30.32 5.28 5.50
N LEU A 119 29.85 5.60 6.70
CA LEU A 119 30.74 5.88 7.84
C LEU A 119 31.63 4.67 8.17
N GLN A 120 31.05 3.46 8.16
CA GLN A 120 31.81 2.23 8.38
C GLN A 120 32.88 2.01 7.30
N THR A 121 32.59 2.40 6.06
CA THR A 121 33.54 2.38 4.94
C THR A 121 34.65 3.41 5.15
N CYS A 122 34.34 4.67 5.48
CA CYS A 122 35.33 5.70 5.77
C CYS A 122 36.24 5.33 6.95
N SER A 123 35.68 4.73 8.00
CA SER A 123 36.45 4.26 9.17
C SER A 123 37.46 3.15 8.85
N LEU A 124 37.35 2.46 7.70
CA LEU A 124 38.35 1.48 7.26
C LEU A 124 39.56 2.11 6.57
N PHE A 125 39.40 3.34 6.09
CA PHE A 125 40.41 4.10 5.35
C PHE A 125 41.19 5.09 6.24
N ILE A 126 40.55 5.59 7.29
CA ILE A 126 41.19 6.35 8.39
C ILE A 126 41.89 5.36 9.34
#